data_AF-A0A1L6ZJ81-F1
#
_entry.id   AF-A0A1L6ZJ81-F1
#
_cell.length_a   1.000
_cell.length_b   1.000
_cell.length_c   1.000
_cell.angle_alpha   90.00
_cell.angle_beta   90.00
_cell.angle_gamma   90.00
#
_symmetry.space_group_name_H-M   'P 1'
#
loop_
_entity.id
_entity.type
_entity.pdbx_description
1 polymer ?
#
loop_
_entity_poly.entity_id
_entity_poly.type
_entity_poly.pdbx_seq_one_letter_code
_entity_poly.pdbx_strand_id
1 'polypeptide(L)'
;MADIPTPKYKRDKKRIAKKLAQHYKRMHDFLILQLQFNPDDPKTIHEAQIMRQINYYLSELNRDLHQEIQALVDKAFKGGQAHHLLSVKEAKSWDDALKGISFNTIQRQKLEALMSDTYEDILVATENTSDHIKQVVRKTVSKVAQYHSLTNSNYADMQKDLLKELSQKGLSKTIQKDGFVGITDRAGRRWDLSTYTKMVVTTKTNQAFMEGVMHESIETGFDLAIISDHGAEDACRKWEGMVISLRGKTEGYITYKQARATNEIFHPNCEHGIHSIRSLDMLHKDDISKHHQRMRSIGNVNARKYVRKKKKAKK
;
A
#
# COMPACT_ATOMS: atom_id res chain seq x y z
N MET A 1 -4.23 7.69 -29.06
CA MET A 1 -4.59 6.26 -28.92
C MET A 1 -6.08 6.15 -28.61
N ALA A 2 -6.74 5.03 -28.96
CA ALA A 2 -8.07 4.74 -28.42
C ALA A 2 -7.99 4.72 -26.88
N ASP A 3 -9.03 5.21 -26.21
CA ASP A 3 -9.11 5.22 -24.74
C ASP A 3 -9.23 3.77 -24.24
N ILE A 4 -8.08 3.15 -23.94
CA ILE A 4 -8.03 1.79 -23.42
C ILE A 4 -8.35 1.89 -21.92
N PRO A 5 -9.46 1.29 -21.47
CA PRO A 5 -9.88 1.44 -20.09
C PRO A 5 -8.82 0.87 -19.15
N THR A 6 -8.19 1.75 -18.38
CA THR A 6 -7.27 1.34 -17.31
C THR A 6 -8.10 1.00 -16.06
N PRO A 7 -8.04 -0.23 -15.55
CA PRO A 7 -8.83 -0.62 -14.38
C PRO A 7 -8.54 0.25 -13.16
N LYS A 8 -9.60 0.82 -12.58
CA LYS A 8 -9.51 1.60 -11.34
C LYS A 8 -9.99 0.77 -10.15
N TYR A 9 -9.07 0.38 -9.28
CA TYR A 9 -9.35 -0.41 -8.06
C TYR A 9 -9.82 0.42 -6.86
N LYS A 10 -10.42 1.60 -7.09
CA LYS A 10 -10.74 2.58 -6.03
C LYS A 10 -11.73 2.02 -5.00
N ARG A 11 -12.74 1.25 -5.45
CA ARG A 11 -13.75 0.63 -4.58
C ARG A 11 -13.14 -0.45 -3.70
N ASP A 12 -12.34 -1.34 -4.29
CA ASP A 12 -11.65 -2.43 -3.58
C ASP A 12 -10.72 -1.86 -2.50
N LYS A 13 -9.90 -0.86 -2.87
CA LYS A 13 -9.01 -0.14 -1.94
C LYS A 13 -9.78 0.52 -0.78
N LYS A 14 -10.93 1.15 -1.07
CA LYS A 14 -11.78 1.78 -0.04
C LYS A 14 -12.39 0.74 0.90
N ARG A 15 -12.76 -0.44 0.39
CA ARG A 15 -13.30 -1.54 1.20
C ARG A 15 -12.26 -2.08 2.18
N ILE A 16 -11.05 -2.38 1.71
CA ILE A 16 -9.93 -2.83 2.54
C ILE A 16 -9.63 -1.81 3.65
N ALA A 17 -9.54 -0.52 3.29
CA ALA A 17 -9.32 0.55 4.27
C ALA A 17 -10.44 0.65 5.31
N LYS A 18 -11.72 0.47 4.90
CA LYS A 18 -12.86 0.48 5.81
C LYS A 18 -12.82 -0.70 6.79
N LYS A 19 -12.48 -1.90 6.32
CA LYS A 19 -12.36 -3.09 7.18
C LYS A 19 -11.25 -2.91 8.22
N LEU A 20 -10.08 -2.45 7.80
CA LEU A 20 -8.98 -2.13 8.71
C LEU A 20 -9.47 -1.19 9.83
N ALA A 21 -10.12 -0.08 9.46
CA ALA A 21 -10.66 0.85 10.46
C ALA A 21 -11.69 0.20 11.42
N GLN A 22 -12.52 -0.72 10.92
CA GLN A 22 -13.50 -1.44 11.74
C GLN A 22 -12.85 -2.40 12.74
N HIS A 23 -11.83 -3.17 12.34
CA HIS A 23 -11.12 -4.06 13.25
C HIS A 23 -10.38 -3.30 14.34
N TYR A 24 -9.73 -2.19 13.99
CA TYR A 24 -9.09 -1.33 15.00
C TYR A 24 -10.09 -0.74 15.97
N LYS A 25 -11.27 -0.32 15.49
CA LYS A 25 -12.36 0.12 16.38
C LYS A 25 -12.79 -1.00 17.34
N ARG A 26 -12.97 -2.23 16.86
CA ARG A 26 -13.34 -3.37 17.70
C ARG A 26 -12.28 -3.69 18.77
N MET A 27 -11.01 -3.76 18.37
CA MET A 27 -9.90 -3.97 19.29
C MET A 27 -9.85 -2.86 20.36
N HIS A 28 -10.10 -1.63 19.96
CA HIS A 28 -10.17 -0.48 20.85
C HIS A 28 -11.34 -0.57 21.84
N ASP A 29 -12.56 -0.82 21.35
CA ASP A 29 -13.77 -0.92 22.17
C ASP A 29 -13.63 -2.07 23.19
N PHE A 30 -12.96 -3.16 22.79
CA PHE A 30 -12.60 -4.27 23.67
C PHE A 30 -11.62 -3.87 24.79
N LEU A 31 -10.55 -3.14 24.46
CA LEU A 31 -9.57 -2.68 25.45
C LEU A 31 -10.24 -1.82 26.52
N ILE A 32 -11.14 -0.93 26.13
CA ILE A 32 -11.94 -0.12 27.06
C ILE A 32 -12.77 -1.01 27.99
N LEU A 33 -13.42 -2.03 27.45
CA LEU A 33 -14.30 -2.90 28.21
C LEU A 33 -13.53 -3.76 29.23
N GLN A 34 -12.29 -4.16 28.93
CA GLN A 34 -11.43 -4.84 29.90
C GLN A 34 -10.97 -3.90 31.02
N LEU A 35 -10.69 -2.63 30.72
CA LEU A 35 -10.36 -1.63 31.74
C LEU A 35 -11.54 -1.29 32.66
N GLN A 36 -12.78 -1.62 32.27
CA GLN A 36 -13.98 -1.44 33.08
C GLN A 36 -14.15 -2.52 34.16
N PHE A 37 -13.49 -3.68 34.05
CA PHE A 37 -13.59 -4.81 34.97
C PHE A 37 -12.19 -5.23 35.47
N ASN A 38 -11.81 -4.87 36.70
CA ASN A 38 -11.56 -5.81 37.83
C ASN A 38 -10.84 -5.14 39.04
N PRO A 39 -11.47 -5.03 40.22
CA PRO A 39 -10.82 -4.58 41.46
C PRO A 39 -9.94 -5.65 42.16
N ASP A 40 -10.17 -6.95 41.91
CA ASP A 40 -9.63 -8.04 42.73
C ASP A 40 -8.75 -9.07 42.00
N ASP A 41 -8.50 -8.90 40.69
CA ASP A 41 -7.63 -9.84 39.94
C ASP A 41 -6.13 -9.51 40.15
N PRO A 42 -5.26 -10.52 40.28
CA PRO A 42 -3.81 -10.31 40.22
C PRO A 42 -3.45 -9.62 38.90
N LYS A 43 -2.82 -8.44 38.97
CA LYS A 43 -2.41 -7.60 37.81
C LYS A 43 -1.81 -8.40 36.64
N THR A 44 -1.05 -9.45 36.94
CA THR A 44 -0.36 -10.31 35.97
C THR A 44 -1.30 -11.20 35.14
N ILE A 45 -2.41 -11.68 35.72
CA ILE A 45 -3.39 -12.55 35.02
C ILE A 45 -4.22 -11.71 34.04
N HIS A 46 -4.64 -10.52 34.48
CA HIS A 46 -5.41 -9.60 33.66
C HIS A 46 -4.63 -9.06 32.46
N GLU A 47 -3.35 -8.71 32.65
CA GLU A 47 -2.48 -8.30 31.53
C GLU A 47 -2.31 -9.44 30.51
N ALA A 48 -2.10 -10.68 30.96
CA ALA A 48 -1.98 -11.82 30.07
C ALA A 48 -3.27 -12.10 29.28
N GLN A 49 -4.44 -11.91 29.90
CA GLN A 49 -5.75 -12.11 29.25
C GLN A 49 -6.03 -11.04 28.19
N ILE A 50 -5.80 -9.76 28.49
CA ILE A 50 -5.88 -8.66 27.53
C ILE A 50 -4.95 -8.93 26.33
N MET A 51 -3.70 -9.33 26.60
CA MET A 51 -2.73 -9.61 25.54
C MET A 51 -3.18 -10.76 24.64
N ARG A 52 -3.70 -11.85 25.22
CA ARG A 52 -4.23 -13.00 24.46
C ARG A 52 -5.39 -12.58 23.54
N GLN A 53 -6.27 -11.70 24.01
CA GLN A 53 -7.40 -11.22 23.21
C GLN A 53 -7.00 -10.19 22.14
N ILE A 54 -6.05 -9.28 22.42
CA ILE A 54 -5.45 -8.41 21.39
C ILE A 54 -4.88 -9.29 20.28
N ASN A 55 -4.08 -10.31 20.63
CA ASN A 55 -3.49 -11.22 19.66
C ASN A 55 -4.56 -11.97 18.84
N TYR A 56 -5.66 -12.38 19.47
CA TYR A 56 -6.81 -12.97 18.78
C TYR A 56 -7.39 -12.01 17.73
N TYR A 57 -7.72 -10.76 18.09
CA TYR A 57 -8.28 -9.77 17.16
C TYR A 57 -7.32 -9.44 16.00
N LEU A 58 -6.01 -9.40 16.26
CA LEU A 58 -5.01 -9.17 15.23
C LEU A 58 -4.89 -10.36 14.28
N SER A 59 -4.97 -11.59 14.80
CA SER A 59 -4.98 -12.80 13.96
C SER A 59 -6.21 -12.87 13.05
N GLU A 60 -7.38 -12.47 13.57
CA GLU A 60 -8.62 -12.38 12.81
C GLU A 60 -8.52 -11.31 11.72
N LEU A 61 -8.01 -10.11 12.07
CA LEU A 61 -7.74 -9.04 11.12
C LEU A 61 -6.79 -9.51 9.99
N ASN A 62 -5.70 -10.19 10.35
CA ASN A 62 -4.72 -10.66 9.39
C ASN A 62 -5.34 -11.63 8.39
N ARG A 63 -6.15 -12.58 8.86
CA ARG A 63 -6.83 -13.55 7.98
C ARG A 63 -7.83 -12.88 7.03
N ASP A 64 -8.61 -11.92 7.53
CA ASP A 64 -9.62 -11.22 6.73
C ASP A 64 -9.00 -10.29 5.69
N LEU A 65 -7.93 -9.58 6.06
CA LEU A 65 -7.12 -8.80 5.12
C LEU A 65 -6.46 -9.70 4.08
N HIS A 66 -6.09 -10.92 4.48
CA HIS A 66 -5.43 -11.85 3.58
C HIS A 66 -6.29 -12.16 2.36
N GLN A 67 -7.48 -12.68 2.58
CA GLN A 67 -8.36 -13.07 1.48
C GLN A 67 -8.71 -11.90 0.56
N GLU A 68 -8.91 -10.69 1.10
CA GLU A 68 -9.26 -9.52 0.28
C GLU A 68 -8.11 -8.98 -0.55
N ILE A 69 -6.91 -8.90 0.03
CA ILE A 69 -5.73 -8.42 -0.68
C ILE A 69 -5.36 -9.43 -1.78
N GLN A 70 -5.46 -10.73 -1.51
CA GLN A 70 -5.29 -11.78 -2.51
C GLN A 70 -6.28 -11.62 -3.66
N ALA A 71 -7.58 -11.52 -3.38
CA ALA A 71 -8.59 -11.32 -4.42
C ALA A 71 -8.34 -10.03 -5.25
N LEU A 72 -7.87 -8.96 -4.61
CA LEU A 72 -7.52 -7.72 -5.30
C LEU A 72 -6.29 -7.89 -6.18
N VAL A 73 -5.24 -8.55 -5.71
CA VAL A 73 -4.01 -8.78 -6.47
C VAL A 73 -4.25 -9.73 -7.64
N ASP A 74 -5.03 -10.79 -7.47
CA ASP A 74 -5.48 -11.67 -8.56
C ASP A 74 -6.24 -10.89 -9.63
N LYS A 75 -7.19 -10.06 -9.20
CA LYS A 75 -7.97 -9.19 -10.09
C LYS A 75 -7.09 -8.16 -10.80
N ALA A 76 -6.06 -7.65 -10.12
CA ALA A 76 -5.12 -6.71 -10.68
C ALA A 76 -4.23 -7.35 -11.75
N PHE A 77 -3.70 -8.53 -11.47
CA PHE A 77 -2.91 -9.32 -12.39
C PHE A 77 -3.68 -9.65 -13.67
N LYS A 78 -4.89 -10.23 -13.55
CA LYS A 78 -5.76 -10.49 -14.71
C LYS A 78 -6.10 -9.21 -15.47
N GLY A 79 -6.31 -8.11 -14.75
CA GLY A 79 -6.52 -6.80 -15.36
C GLY A 79 -5.32 -6.34 -16.20
N GLY A 80 -4.10 -6.60 -15.73
CA GLY A 80 -2.88 -6.32 -16.48
C GLY A 80 -2.78 -7.10 -17.78
N GLN A 81 -3.04 -8.41 -17.73
CA GLN A 81 -3.06 -9.27 -18.91
C GLN A 81 -4.11 -8.81 -19.93
N ALA A 82 -5.36 -8.61 -19.47
CA ALA A 82 -6.44 -8.16 -20.34
C ALA A 82 -6.14 -6.80 -20.97
N HIS A 83 -5.56 -5.89 -20.19
CA HIS A 83 -5.14 -4.59 -20.67
C HIS A 83 -4.05 -4.69 -21.74
N HIS A 84 -3.06 -5.59 -21.58
CA HIS A 84 -2.05 -5.83 -22.59
C HIS A 84 -2.69 -6.31 -23.90
N LEU A 85 -3.48 -7.39 -23.85
CA LEU A 85 -4.16 -7.97 -25.03
C LEU A 85 -5.00 -6.94 -25.78
N LEU A 86 -5.71 -6.07 -25.07
CA LEU A 86 -6.44 -4.97 -25.68
C LEU A 86 -5.53 -3.92 -26.30
N SER A 87 -4.49 -3.51 -25.58
CA SER A 87 -3.57 -2.45 -26.03
C SER A 87 -2.85 -2.85 -27.32
N VAL A 88 -2.45 -4.11 -27.43
CA VAL A 88 -1.84 -4.66 -28.63
C VAL A 88 -2.86 -5.10 -29.69
N LYS A 89 -4.18 -5.02 -29.46
CA LYS A 89 -5.24 -5.47 -30.39
C LYS A 89 -5.24 -6.98 -30.67
N GLU A 90 -4.88 -7.81 -29.69
CA GLU A 90 -5.08 -9.27 -29.69
C GLU A 90 -6.48 -9.66 -29.19
N ALA A 91 -7.11 -8.81 -28.38
CA ALA A 91 -8.50 -8.98 -27.94
C ALA A 91 -9.39 -7.85 -28.48
N LYS A 92 -10.66 -8.15 -28.73
CA LYS A 92 -11.64 -7.17 -29.25
C LYS A 92 -12.33 -6.38 -28.14
N SER A 93 -12.45 -6.96 -26.95
CA SER A 93 -13.14 -6.37 -25.81
C SER A 93 -12.55 -6.83 -24.48
N TRP A 94 -12.85 -6.12 -23.40
CA TRP A 94 -12.36 -6.47 -22.06
C TRP A 94 -12.82 -7.87 -21.61
N ASP A 95 -14.06 -8.23 -21.92
CA ASP A 95 -14.62 -9.55 -21.60
C ASP A 95 -13.94 -10.68 -22.40
N ASP A 96 -13.68 -10.44 -23.68
CA ASP A 96 -12.94 -11.34 -24.57
C ASP A 96 -11.51 -11.57 -24.05
N ALA A 97 -10.83 -10.48 -23.68
CA ALA A 97 -9.49 -10.55 -23.09
C ALA A 97 -9.47 -11.35 -21.77
N LEU A 98 -10.51 -11.23 -20.94
CA LEU A 98 -10.60 -11.96 -19.68
C LEU A 98 -10.86 -13.47 -19.85
N LYS A 99 -11.56 -13.88 -20.90
CA LYS A 99 -11.88 -15.30 -21.18
C LYS A 99 -10.64 -16.12 -21.56
N GLY A 100 -9.68 -15.51 -22.25
CA GLY A 100 -8.44 -16.16 -22.66
C GLY A 100 -7.39 -16.31 -21.56
N ILE A 101 -7.59 -15.67 -20.40
CA ILE A 101 -6.58 -15.63 -19.34
C ILE A 101 -6.66 -16.89 -18.47
N SER A 102 -5.52 -17.59 -18.38
CA SER A 102 -5.32 -18.68 -17.43
C SER A 102 -4.07 -18.47 -16.59
N PHE A 103 -4.08 -19.00 -15.37
CA PHE A 103 -2.89 -19.05 -14.51
C PHE A 103 -2.21 -20.42 -14.66
N ASN A 104 -1.05 -20.43 -15.28
CA ASN A 104 -0.08 -21.53 -15.17
C ASN A 104 0.66 -21.46 -13.82
N THR A 105 1.40 -22.53 -13.51
CA THR A 105 2.08 -22.71 -12.21
C THR A 105 3.05 -21.59 -11.88
N ILE A 106 3.76 -21.06 -12.89
CA ILE A 106 4.77 -20.00 -12.72
C ILE A 106 4.09 -18.68 -12.34
N GLN A 107 2.92 -18.35 -12.93
CA GLN A 107 2.21 -17.12 -12.51
C GLN A 107 1.72 -17.23 -11.07
N ARG A 108 1.22 -18.41 -10.66
CA ARG A 108 0.78 -18.62 -9.27
C ARG A 108 1.93 -18.39 -8.28
N GLN A 109 3.11 -18.92 -8.57
CA GLN A 109 4.30 -18.73 -7.73
C GLN A 109 4.73 -17.26 -7.63
N LYS A 110 4.71 -16.51 -8.76
CA LYS A 110 5.02 -15.07 -8.74
C LYS A 110 4.00 -14.27 -7.93
N LEU A 111 2.72 -14.61 -8.07
CA LEU A 111 1.63 -13.94 -7.37
C LEU A 111 1.69 -14.24 -5.87
N GLU A 112 2.01 -15.48 -5.51
CA GLU A 112 2.24 -15.92 -4.14
C GLU A 112 3.44 -15.22 -3.50
N ALA A 113 4.55 -15.05 -4.25
CA ALA A 113 5.69 -14.26 -3.78
C ALA A 113 5.31 -12.79 -3.55
N LEU A 114 4.59 -12.17 -4.50
CA LEU A 114 4.10 -10.80 -4.33
C LEU A 114 3.16 -10.66 -3.13
N MET A 115 2.34 -11.69 -2.88
CA MET A 115 1.46 -11.77 -1.73
C MET A 115 2.24 -11.90 -0.43
N SER A 116 3.19 -12.84 -0.36
CA SER A 116 4.06 -13.02 0.81
C SER A 116 4.74 -11.71 1.20
N ASP A 117 5.36 -11.01 0.26
CA ASP A 117 5.98 -9.70 0.50
C ASP A 117 4.97 -8.65 1.00
N THR A 118 3.75 -8.69 0.48
CA THR A 118 2.68 -7.77 0.89
C THR A 118 2.22 -8.05 2.32
N TYR A 119 2.08 -9.32 2.68
CA TYR A 119 1.71 -9.71 4.04
C TYR A 119 2.81 -9.41 5.02
N GLU A 120 4.06 -9.64 4.68
CA GLU A 120 5.17 -9.31 5.56
C GLU A 120 5.18 -7.81 5.89
N ASP A 121 5.04 -6.94 4.87
CA ASP A 121 5.00 -5.49 5.08
C ASP A 121 3.80 -5.07 5.96
N ILE A 122 2.62 -5.69 5.79
CA ILE A 122 1.41 -5.37 6.58
C ILE A 122 1.47 -5.98 7.99
N LEU A 123 2.00 -7.18 8.13
CA LEU A 123 2.13 -7.89 9.40
C LEU A 123 3.11 -7.15 10.31
N VAL A 124 4.28 -6.80 9.80
CA VAL A 124 5.27 -5.99 10.52
C VAL A 124 4.68 -4.66 10.96
N ALA A 125 3.89 -4.01 10.09
CA ALA A 125 3.15 -2.80 10.45
C ALA A 125 2.12 -3.04 11.58
N THR A 126 1.41 -4.16 11.53
CA THR A 126 0.36 -4.53 12.49
C THR A 126 0.96 -4.90 13.86
N GLU A 127 2.04 -5.65 13.89
CA GLU A 127 2.79 -6.02 15.10
C GLU A 127 3.39 -4.80 15.80
N ASN A 128 4.08 -3.93 15.05
CA ASN A 128 4.61 -2.68 15.58
C ASN A 128 3.50 -1.79 16.17
N THR A 129 2.35 -1.74 15.51
CA THR A 129 1.19 -0.98 16.00
C THR A 129 0.66 -1.58 17.31
N SER A 130 0.58 -2.91 17.40
CA SER A 130 0.15 -3.62 18.61
C SER A 130 1.06 -3.29 19.80
N ASP A 131 2.36 -3.38 19.61
CA ASP A 131 3.33 -3.10 20.66
C ASP A 131 3.31 -1.64 21.11
N HIS A 132 3.10 -0.72 20.16
CA HIS A 132 2.92 0.68 20.50
C HIS A 132 1.65 0.92 21.31
N ILE A 133 0.51 0.31 20.95
CA ILE A 133 -0.74 0.43 21.70
C ILE A 133 -0.55 -0.09 23.13
N LYS A 134 0.09 -1.25 23.31
CA LYS A 134 0.43 -1.79 24.65
C LYS A 134 1.25 -0.80 25.46
N GLN A 135 2.25 -0.16 24.85
CA GLN A 135 3.08 0.85 25.51
C GLN A 135 2.27 2.10 25.92
N VAL A 136 1.40 2.62 25.05
CA VAL A 136 0.54 3.76 25.36
C VAL A 136 -0.39 3.44 26.53
N VAL A 137 -1.05 2.28 26.50
CA VAL A 137 -1.92 1.82 27.60
C VAL A 137 -1.14 1.74 28.92
N ARG A 138 0.03 1.08 28.92
CA ARG A 138 0.89 0.97 30.11
C ARG A 138 1.30 2.34 30.67
N LYS A 139 1.69 3.27 29.80
CA LYS A 139 2.08 4.63 30.19
C LYS A 139 0.91 5.41 30.79
N THR A 140 -0.26 5.36 30.15
CA THR A 140 -1.47 6.04 30.64
C THR A 140 -1.92 5.50 31.99
N VAL A 141 -1.97 4.17 32.15
CA VAL A 141 -2.33 3.54 33.43
C VAL A 141 -1.37 3.95 34.54
N SER A 142 -0.05 3.92 34.27
CA SER A 142 0.97 4.32 35.24
C SER A 142 0.82 5.78 35.65
N LYS A 143 0.59 6.68 34.67
CA LYS A 143 0.43 8.11 34.90
C LYS A 143 -0.80 8.42 35.74
N VAL A 144 -1.94 7.81 35.44
CA VAL A 144 -3.18 8.02 36.19
C VAL A 144 -3.03 7.45 37.61
N ALA A 145 -2.49 6.24 37.76
CA ALA A 145 -2.24 5.65 39.08
C ALA A 145 -1.31 6.51 39.95
N GLN A 146 -0.22 7.04 39.38
CA GLN A 146 0.68 7.97 40.08
C GLN A 146 -0.03 9.24 40.53
N TYR A 147 -0.84 9.85 39.66
CA TYR A 147 -1.60 11.06 39.98
C TYR A 147 -2.56 10.84 41.17
N HIS A 148 -3.31 9.73 41.17
CA HIS A 148 -4.25 9.43 42.25
C HIS A 148 -3.55 9.00 43.56
N SER A 149 -2.39 8.34 43.47
CA SER A 149 -1.55 8.04 44.63
C SER A 149 -1.01 9.31 45.31
N LEU A 150 -0.73 10.37 44.56
CA LEU A 150 -0.23 11.64 45.10
C LEU A 150 -1.35 12.54 45.67
N THR A 151 -2.56 12.43 45.13
CA THR A 151 -3.70 13.28 45.50
C THR A 151 -4.64 12.62 46.51
N ASN A 152 -4.32 11.40 46.96
CA ASN A 152 -5.09 10.61 47.92
C ASN A 152 -6.58 10.47 47.53
N SER A 153 -6.85 10.35 46.23
CA SER A 153 -8.22 10.27 45.68
C SER A 153 -8.75 8.83 45.69
N ASN A 154 -10.08 8.70 45.71
CA ASN A 154 -10.73 7.40 45.76
C ASN A 154 -10.57 6.62 44.43
N TYR A 155 -10.77 5.31 44.51
CA TYR A 155 -10.67 4.40 43.36
C TYR A 155 -11.67 4.72 42.24
N ALA A 156 -12.88 5.18 42.56
CA ALA A 156 -13.91 5.48 41.57
C ALA A 156 -13.51 6.67 40.68
N ASP A 157 -12.85 7.67 41.24
CA ASP A 157 -12.31 8.81 40.50
C ASP A 157 -11.15 8.38 39.59
N MET A 158 -10.25 7.52 40.09
CA MET A 158 -9.19 6.92 39.29
C MET A 158 -9.74 6.13 38.10
N GLN A 159 -10.79 5.32 38.33
CA GLN A 159 -11.44 4.56 37.28
C GLN A 159 -12.09 5.47 36.24
N LYS A 160 -12.76 6.54 36.67
CA LYS A 160 -13.37 7.52 35.78
C LYS A 160 -12.34 8.23 34.91
N ASP A 161 -11.19 8.60 35.48
CA ASP A 161 -10.11 9.25 34.74
C ASP A 161 -9.39 8.28 33.78
N LEU A 162 -9.18 7.02 34.18
CA LEU A 162 -8.71 5.96 33.29
C LEU A 162 -9.66 5.78 32.10
N LEU A 163 -10.96 5.66 32.34
CA LEU A 163 -11.96 5.51 31.29
C LEU A 163 -12.00 6.72 30.35
N LYS A 164 -11.79 7.93 30.88
CA LYS A 164 -11.73 9.16 30.09
C LYS A 164 -10.47 9.21 29.22
N GLU A 165 -9.30 8.95 29.80
CA GLU A 165 -8.00 8.98 29.09
C GLU A 165 -7.86 7.83 28.07
N LEU A 166 -8.41 6.66 28.38
CA LEU A 166 -8.38 5.48 27.50
C LEU A 166 -9.62 5.39 26.59
N SER A 167 -10.57 6.31 26.71
CA SER A 167 -11.73 6.41 25.80
C SER A 167 -11.30 6.61 24.35
N GLN A 168 -12.20 6.36 23.40
CA GLN A 168 -11.92 6.58 21.97
C GLN A 168 -11.46 8.01 21.67
N LYS A 169 -11.97 9.00 22.40
CA LYS A 169 -11.54 10.39 22.26
C LYS A 169 -10.24 10.67 23.00
N GLY A 170 -10.03 10.10 24.18
CA GLY A 170 -8.82 10.26 25.00
C GLY A 170 -7.61 9.59 24.35
N LEU A 171 -7.73 8.30 24.04
CA LEU A 171 -6.69 7.52 23.40
C LEU A 171 -6.42 8.04 21.99
N SER A 172 -7.43 8.40 21.19
CA SER A 172 -7.20 9.03 19.89
C SER A 172 -6.46 10.35 20.01
N LYS A 173 -6.73 11.17 21.05
CA LYS A 173 -5.98 12.40 21.30
C LYS A 173 -4.55 12.12 21.78
N THR A 174 -4.33 11.12 22.63
CA THR A 174 -3.01 10.71 23.12
C THR A 174 -2.17 10.10 22.01
N ILE A 175 -2.76 9.21 21.22
CA ILE A 175 -2.16 8.63 20.01
C ILE A 175 -1.88 9.73 18.98
N GLN A 176 -2.76 10.72 18.79
CA GLN A 176 -2.50 11.85 17.88
C GLN A 176 -1.42 12.81 18.41
N LYS A 177 -1.36 13.06 19.73
CA LYS A 177 -0.37 13.95 20.38
C LYS A 177 1.03 13.34 20.46
N ASP A 178 1.14 12.07 20.83
CA ASP A 178 2.41 11.34 20.89
C ASP A 178 2.90 10.91 19.49
N GLY A 179 2.10 11.25 18.48
CA GLY A 179 2.27 10.96 17.08
C GLY A 179 1.65 9.62 16.74
N PHE A 180 0.66 9.63 15.84
CA PHE A 180 0.09 8.41 15.28
C PHE A 180 1.18 7.77 14.41
N VAL A 181 2.00 6.96 15.04
CA VAL A 181 3.12 6.28 14.42
C VAL A 181 3.10 4.86 14.92
N GLY A 182 2.06 4.13 14.52
CA GLY A 182 2.02 2.69 14.70
C GLY A 182 3.03 1.98 13.81
N ILE A 183 3.53 2.66 12.77
CA ILE A 183 4.39 2.04 11.75
C ILE A 183 5.58 2.94 11.49
N THR A 184 6.76 2.43 11.82
CA THR A 184 8.03 2.95 11.32
C THR A 184 8.46 2.04 10.19
N ASP A 185 8.53 2.57 8.96
CA ASP A 185 9.01 1.75 7.85
C ASP A 185 10.54 1.56 7.89
N ARG A 186 11.08 0.71 7.00
CA ARG A 186 12.53 0.47 6.88
C ARG A 186 13.36 1.76 6.69
N ALA A 187 12.74 2.86 6.24
CA ALA A 187 13.39 4.16 6.05
C ALA A 187 13.22 5.11 7.26
N GLY A 188 12.74 4.60 8.40
CA GLY A 188 12.55 5.37 9.63
C GLY A 188 11.36 6.34 9.57
N ARG A 189 10.50 6.25 8.55
CA ARG A 189 9.37 7.17 8.40
C ARG A 189 8.23 6.72 9.29
N ARG A 190 7.66 7.69 9.97
CA ARG A 190 6.55 7.53 10.89
C ARG A 190 5.21 7.65 10.12
N TRP A 191 4.37 6.62 10.12
CA TRP A 191 3.11 6.60 9.38
C TRP A 191 1.87 6.38 10.24
N ASP A 192 0.79 7.06 9.83
CA ASP A 192 -0.57 6.63 10.15
C ASP A 192 -0.88 5.30 9.46
N LEU A 193 -1.49 4.37 10.19
CA LEU A 193 -1.78 3.01 9.72
C LEU A 193 -2.69 2.99 8.49
N SER A 194 -3.73 3.83 8.47
CA SER A 194 -4.66 3.87 7.33
C SER A 194 -3.94 4.38 6.08
N THR A 195 -3.04 5.35 6.27
CA THR A 195 -2.20 5.92 5.21
C THR A 195 -1.19 4.91 4.69
N TYR A 196 -0.51 4.20 5.60
CA TYR A 196 0.44 3.15 5.23
C TYR A 196 -0.23 2.01 4.50
N THR A 197 -1.35 1.49 5.03
CA THR A 197 -2.07 0.38 4.41
C THR A 197 -2.59 0.77 3.02
N LYS A 198 -3.15 1.98 2.87
CA LYS A 198 -3.55 2.50 1.57
C LYS A 198 -2.38 2.56 0.59
N MET A 199 -1.21 3.02 1.05
CA MET A 199 0.00 3.09 0.24
C MET A 199 0.50 1.70 -0.17
N VAL A 200 0.60 0.75 0.76
CA VAL A 200 1.05 -0.62 0.49
C VAL A 200 0.09 -1.30 -0.48
N VAL A 201 -1.21 -1.32 -0.17
CA VAL A 201 -2.24 -1.92 -1.04
C VAL A 201 -2.20 -1.29 -2.43
N THR A 202 -2.08 0.04 -2.53
CA THR A 202 -1.99 0.73 -3.83
C THR A 202 -0.76 0.30 -4.61
N THR A 203 0.41 0.30 -3.96
CA THR A 203 1.68 -0.06 -4.60
C THR A 203 1.65 -1.50 -5.09
N LYS A 204 1.18 -2.44 -4.25
CA LYS A 204 1.13 -3.87 -4.59
C LYS A 204 0.07 -4.19 -5.63
N THR A 205 -1.08 -3.50 -5.62
CA THR A 205 -2.10 -3.59 -6.70
C THR A 205 -1.49 -3.17 -8.04
N ASN A 206 -0.77 -2.05 -8.06
CA ASN A 206 -0.13 -1.55 -9.28
C ASN A 206 0.99 -2.51 -9.73
N GLN A 207 1.77 -3.06 -8.80
CA GLN A 207 2.80 -4.07 -9.12
C GLN A 207 2.17 -5.34 -9.70
N ALA A 208 1.07 -5.85 -9.12
CA ALA A 208 0.36 -7.00 -9.64
C ALA A 208 -0.16 -6.78 -11.06
N PHE A 209 -0.74 -5.59 -11.32
CA PHE A 209 -1.15 -5.20 -12.66
C PHE A 209 0.04 -5.19 -13.65
N MET A 210 1.16 -4.60 -13.24
CA MET A 210 2.38 -4.57 -14.05
C MET A 210 2.95 -5.97 -14.35
N GLU A 211 2.95 -6.87 -13.36
CA GLU A 211 3.36 -8.26 -13.56
C GLU A 211 2.44 -8.99 -14.53
N GLY A 212 1.13 -8.71 -14.51
CA GLY A 212 0.18 -9.21 -15.50
C GLY A 212 0.50 -8.72 -16.91
N VAL A 213 0.78 -7.42 -17.08
CA VAL A 213 1.19 -6.87 -18.39
C VAL A 213 2.51 -7.49 -18.87
N MET A 214 3.49 -7.66 -17.98
CA MET A 214 4.77 -8.28 -18.31
C MET A 214 4.66 -9.75 -18.65
N HIS A 215 3.75 -10.47 -17.99
CA HIS A 215 3.54 -11.87 -18.31
C HIS A 215 2.93 -12.00 -19.70
N GLU A 216 1.88 -11.23 -19.98
CA GLU A 216 1.22 -11.27 -21.28
C GLU A 216 2.14 -10.81 -22.42
N SER A 217 3.05 -9.87 -22.17
CA SER A 217 4.06 -9.47 -23.16
C SER A 217 5.07 -10.57 -23.49
N ILE A 218 5.22 -11.57 -22.63
CA ILE A 218 5.99 -12.79 -22.94
C ILE A 218 5.20 -13.66 -23.90
N GLU A 219 3.92 -13.91 -23.61
CA GLU A 219 3.05 -14.79 -24.41
C GLU A 219 2.82 -14.23 -25.82
N THR A 220 2.54 -12.93 -25.94
CA THR A 220 2.30 -12.28 -27.25
C THR A 220 3.58 -11.92 -27.99
N GLY A 221 4.71 -11.83 -27.28
CA GLY A 221 5.99 -11.36 -27.81
C GLY A 221 6.15 -9.85 -27.94
N PHE A 222 5.12 -9.04 -27.70
CA PHE A 222 5.20 -7.58 -27.85
C PHE A 222 5.87 -6.91 -26.65
N ASP A 223 7.05 -6.31 -26.87
CA ASP A 223 7.88 -5.81 -25.78
C ASP A 223 7.81 -4.29 -25.53
N LEU A 224 7.14 -3.52 -26.38
CA LEU A 224 7.09 -2.06 -26.25
C LEU A 224 5.85 -1.60 -25.49
N ALA A 225 6.00 -0.53 -24.71
CA ALA A 225 4.88 0.15 -24.09
C ALA A 225 5.14 1.64 -23.91
N ILE A 226 4.11 2.47 -24.04
CA ILE A 226 4.15 3.90 -23.73
C ILE A 226 3.72 4.14 -22.28
N ILE A 227 4.44 4.99 -21.57
CA ILE A 227 4.07 5.45 -20.22
C ILE A 227 2.91 6.44 -20.34
N SER A 228 1.83 6.20 -19.58
CA SER A 228 0.65 7.07 -19.56
C SER A 228 1.01 8.52 -19.24
N ASP A 229 0.24 9.46 -19.75
CA ASP A 229 0.46 10.89 -19.59
C ASP A 229 -0.77 11.55 -18.95
N HIS A 230 -0.59 12.14 -17.77
CA HIS A 230 -1.67 12.84 -17.06
C HIS A 230 -1.23 14.19 -16.47
N GLY A 231 -0.08 14.71 -16.93
CA GLY A 231 0.43 16.01 -16.54
C GLY A 231 0.97 16.03 -15.11
N ALA A 232 1.79 15.04 -14.75
CA ALA A 232 2.37 14.96 -13.42
C ALA A 232 3.20 16.21 -13.05
N GLU A 233 3.13 16.64 -11.79
CA GLU A 233 3.92 17.78 -11.29
C GLU A 233 5.22 17.33 -10.60
N ASP A 234 5.31 16.05 -10.25
CA ASP A 234 6.45 15.47 -9.54
C ASP A 234 7.56 15.01 -10.52
N ALA A 235 8.40 14.07 -10.10
CA ALA A 235 9.49 13.56 -10.94
C ALA A 235 8.98 12.70 -12.11
N CYS A 236 7.76 12.15 -12.02
CA CYS A 236 7.17 11.31 -13.06
C CYS A 236 7.01 12.04 -14.37
N ARG A 237 6.81 13.36 -14.33
CA ARG A 237 6.64 14.21 -15.51
C ARG A 237 7.76 14.09 -16.55
N LYS A 238 8.94 13.62 -16.15
CA LYS A 238 10.09 13.39 -17.04
C LYS A 238 9.90 12.16 -17.92
N TRP A 239 9.05 11.24 -17.49
CA TRP A 239 8.82 9.92 -18.06
C TRP A 239 7.51 9.82 -18.85
N GLU A 240 6.58 10.75 -18.66
CA GLU A 240 5.30 10.76 -19.38
C GLU A 240 5.47 10.81 -20.90
N GLY A 241 4.76 9.91 -21.59
CA GLY A 241 4.84 9.76 -23.05
C GLY A 241 6.11 9.06 -23.56
N MET A 242 6.99 8.56 -22.68
CA MET A 242 8.12 7.75 -23.11
C MET A 242 7.69 6.34 -23.49
N VAL A 243 8.15 5.85 -24.63
CA VAL A 243 8.14 4.43 -24.97
C VAL A 243 9.31 3.74 -24.26
N ILE A 244 9.01 2.64 -23.59
CA ILE A 244 9.93 1.77 -22.87
C ILE A 244 9.84 0.34 -23.38
N SER A 245 10.90 -0.42 -23.18
CA SER A 245 10.90 -1.86 -23.34
C SER A 245 10.48 -2.52 -22.02
N LEU A 246 9.50 -3.42 -22.06
CA LEU A 246 8.96 -4.08 -20.87
C LEU A 246 9.99 -5.06 -20.27
N ARG A 247 10.64 -5.85 -21.12
CA ARG A 247 11.52 -6.96 -20.71
C ARG A 247 12.99 -6.75 -21.09
N GLY A 248 13.30 -5.68 -21.82
CA GLY A 248 14.63 -5.44 -22.38
C GLY A 248 14.92 -6.24 -23.65
N LYS A 249 13.89 -6.69 -24.38
CA LYS A 249 14.07 -7.43 -25.64
C LYS A 249 14.21 -6.51 -26.85
N THR A 250 13.64 -5.32 -26.82
CA THR A 250 13.81 -4.31 -27.87
C THR A 250 14.98 -3.38 -27.55
N GLU A 251 16.05 -3.46 -28.33
CA GLU A 251 17.22 -2.59 -28.21
C GLU A 251 16.88 -1.12 -28.47
N GLY A 252 17.68 -0.22 -27.89
CA GLY A 252 17.51 1.23 -28.04
C GLY A 252 16.45 1.87 -27.13
N TYR A 253 15.67 1.07 -26.39
CA TYR A 253 14.68 1.54 -25.44
C TYR A 253 15.14 1.38 -24.00
N ILE A 254 14.76 2.35 -23.15
CA ILE A 254 14.93 2.21 -21.69
C ILE A 254 14.00 1.10 -21.23
N THR A 255 14.52 0.20 -20.39
CA THR A 255 13.71 -0.89 -19.84
C THR A 255 12.83 -0.40 -18.69
N TYR A 256 11.69 -1.05 -18.47
CA TYR A 256 10.84 -0.82 -17.31
C TYR A 256 11.65 -0.92 -16.00
N LYS A 257 12.53 -1.93 -15.92
CA LYS A 257 13.40 -2.15 -14.75
C LYS A 257 14.34 -0.95 -14.50
N GLN A 258 14.96 -0.41 -15.55
CA GLN A 258 15.80 0.79 -15.45
C GLN A 258 14.99 2.02 -15.02
N ALA A 259 13.81 2.23 -15.63
CA ALA A 259 12.95 3.34 -15.27
C ALA A 259 12.54 3.30 -13.79
N ARG A 260 12.06 2.14 -13.32
CA ARG A 260 11.67 1.93 -11.91
C ARG A 260 12.85 2.09 -10.94
N ALA A 261 14.05 1.64 -11.31
CA ALA A 261 15.25 1.75 -10.47
C ALA A 261 15.64 3.20 -10.13
N THR A 262 15.23 4.17 -10.95
CA THR A 262 15.48 5.59 -10.67
C THR A 262 14.69 6.14 -9.49
N ASN A 263 13.59 5.48 -9.09
CA ASN A 263 12.57 5.99 -8.17
C ASN A 263 11.92 7.33 -8.60
N GLU A 264 12.14 7.79 -9.85
CA GLU A 264 11.48 8.99 -10.39
C GLU A 264 10.10 8.67 -11.00
N ILE A 265 9.84 7.41 -11.38
CA ILE A 265 8.59 6.90 -11.97
C ILE A 265 8.28 5.51 -11.40
N PHE A 266 7.01 5.10 -11.42
CA PHE A 266 6.51 3.84 -10.85
C PHE A 266 6.84 3.68 -9.34
N HIS A 267 6.93 4.80 -8.63
CA HIS A 267 7.17 4.86 -7.18
C HIS A 267 5.89 4.56 -6.38
N PRO A 268 5.96 4.41 -5.04
CA PRO A 268 4.77 4.25 -4.22
C PRO A 268 3.75 5.37 -4.49
N ASN A 269 2.47 5.00 -4.57
CA ASN A 269 1.34 5.87 -4.95
C ASN A 269 1.41 6.51 -6.35
N CYS A 270 2.33 6.09 -7.22
CA CYS A 270 2.34 6.53 -8.61
C CYS A 270 1.05 6.08 -9.32
N GLU A 271 0.40 7.00 -10.04
CA GLU A 271 -0.81 6.72 -10.82
C GLU A 271 -0.49 6.38 -12.28
N HIS A 272 0.78 6.45 -12.69
CA HIS A 272 1.20 6.12 -14.05
C HIS A 272 1.06 4.63 -14.32
N GLY A 273 0.40 4.33 -15.42
CA GLY A 273 0.35 3.01 -16.03
C GLY A 273 1.23 2.94 -17.28
N ILE A 274 1.16 1.79 -17.94
CA ILE A 274 1.78 1.57 -19.25
C ILE A 274 0.72 1.04 -20.22
N HIS A 275 0.83 1.43 -21.48
CA HIS A 275 0.00 0.93 -22.56
C HIS A 275 0.89 0.22 -23.56
N SER A 276 0.72 -1.09 -23.71
CA SER A 276 1.53 -1.90 -24.61
C SER A 276 1.25 -1.55 -26.06
N ILE A 277 2.28 -1.58 -26.90
CA ILE A 277 2.19 -1.29 -28.33
C ILE A 277 2.95 -2.36 -29.10
N ARG A 278 2.45 -2.70 -30.29
CA ARG A 278 3.14 -3.63 -31.20
C ARG A 278 4.39 -2.98 -31.81
N SER A 279 4.25 -1.72 -32.21
CA SER A 279 5.32 -0.90 -32.81
C SER A 279 5.06 0.58 -32.56
N LEU A 280 6.06 1.42 -32.83
CA LEU A 280 5.93 2.89 -32.72
C LEU A 280 4.87 3.45 -33.67
N ASP A 281 4.62 2.79 -34.80
CA ASP A 281 3.66 3.24 -35.81
C ASP A 281 2.20 3.20 -35.31
N MET A 282 1.94 2.52 -34.19
CA MET A 282 0.63 2.55 -33.52
C MET A 282 0.36 3.88 -32.79
N LEU A 283 1.39 4.70 -32.58
CA LEU A 283 1.29 5.95 -31.84
C LEU A 283 1.00 7.14 -32.77
N HIS A 284 0.39 8.19 -32.21
CA HIS A 284 0.23 9.44 -32.95
C HIS A 284 1.60 10.11 -33.14
N LYS A 285 1.76 10.92 -34.20
CA LYS A 285 3.02 11.61 -34.49
C LYS A 285 3.50 12.48 -33.33
N ASP A 286 2.56 13.05 -32.58
CA ASP A 286 2.85 13.88 -31.40
C ASP A 286 3.42 13.04 -30.25
N ASP A 287 2.88 11.84 -30.02
CA ASP A 287 3.37 10.91 -28.98
C ASP A 287 4.80 10.44 -29.30
N ILE A 288 5.07 10.14 -30.58
CA ILE A 288 6.40 9.78 -31.07
C ILE A 288 7.38 10.95 -30.87
N SER A 289 6.96 12.16 -31.24
CA SER A 289 7.77 13.38 -31.06
C SER A 289 8.07 13.63 -29.58
N LYS A 290 7.07 13.47 -28.72
CA LYS A 290 7.21 13.56 -27.25
C LYS A 290 8.19 12.52 -26.73
N HIS A 291 8.06 11.26 -27.14
CA HIS A 291 9.02 10.20 -26.78
C HIS A 291 10.45 10.59 -27.13
N HIS A 292 10.71 11.05 -28.37
CA HIS A 292 12.04 11.48 -28.79
C HIS A 292 12.57 12.67 -27.98
N GLN A 293 11.72 13.67 -27.70
CA GLN A 293 12.08 14.81 -26.85
C GLN A 293 12.46 14.35 -25.42
N ARG A 294 11.71 13.40 -24.86
CA ARG A 294 12.00 12.84 -23.52
C ARG A 294 13.27 12.00 -23.53
N MET A 295 13.50 11.16 -24.53
CA MET A 295 14.73 10.39 -24.67
C MET A 295 15.97 11.28 -24.75
N ARG A 296 15.90 12.44 -25.42
CA ARG A 296 17.00 13.42 -25.45
C ARG A 296 17.23 14.09 -24.08
N SER A 297 16.18 14.32 -23.30
CA SER A 297 16.27 15.05 -22.03
C SER A 297 16.51 14.17 -20.80
N ILE A 298 16.21 12.87 -20.86
CA ILE A 298 16.34 11.93 -19.73
C ILE A 298 17.82 11.69 -19.36
N GLY A 299 18.76 11.79 -20.31
CA GLY A 299 20.19 11.57 -20.08
C GLY A 299 20.54 10.12 -19.66
N ASN A 300 21.62 9.94 -18.90
CA ASN A 300 22.06 8.62 -18.43
C ASN A 300 21.14 8.07 -17.31
N VAL A 301 20.17 7.23 -17.69
CA VAL A 301 19.19 6.63 -16.77
C VAL A 301 19.82 5.84 -15.63
N ASN A 302 20.91 5.09 -15.88
CA ASN A 302 21.54 4.26 -14.86
C ASN A 302 22.17 5.09 -13.73
N ALA A 303 22.52 6.35 -13.99
CA ALA A 303 23.04 7.28 -12.99
C ALA A 303 21.94 8.07 -12.26
N ARG A 304 20.68 8.02 -12.73
CA ARG A 304 19.58 8.79 -12.13
C ARG A 304 19.10 8.12 -10.85
N LYS A 305 18.93 8.94 -9.81
CA LYS A 305 18.22 8.57 -8.59
C LYS A 305 17.34 9.74 -8.16
N TYR A 306 16.11 9.45 -7.75
CA TYR A 306 15.23 10.45 -7.17
C TYR A 306 15.86 11.02 -5.89
N VAL A 307 16.05 12.35 -5.88
CA VAL A 307 16.52 13.08 -4.69
C VAL A 307 15.38 13.91 -4.15
N ARG A 308 14.93 13.58 -2.95
CA ARG A 308 13.88 14.34 -2.26
C ARG A 308 14.41 15.75 -1.93
N LYS A 309 13.78 16.79 -2.45
CA LYS A 309 14.07 18.16 -2.00
C LYS A 309 13.72 18.27 -0.52
N LYS A 310 14.71 18.61 0.34
CA LYS A 310 14.43 18.94 1.75
C LYS A 310 13.45 20.12 1.75
N LYS A 311 12.32 19.99 2.46
CA LYS A 311 11.44 21.15 2.70
C LYS A 311 12.31 22.21 3.39
N LYS A 312 12.43 23.41 2.80
CA LYS A 312 13.00 24.55 3.53
C LYS A 312 12.20 24.67 4.82
N ALA A 313 12.89 24.68 5.97
CA ALA A 313 12.24 24.98 7.24
C ALA A 313 11.47 26.29 7.03
N LYS A 314 10.16 26.26 7.26
CA LYS A 314 9.40 27.51 7.38
C LYS A 314 10.05 28.24 8.54
N LYS A 315 10.72 29.36 8.25
CA LYS A 315 11.12 30.34 9.28
C LYS A 315 9.86 30.88 9.94
#